data_AF-A0AA40ERR8-F1
#
_entry.id   AF-A0AA40ERR8-F1
#
_cell.length_a   1.000
_cell.length_b   1.000
_cell.length_c   1.000
_cell.angle_alpha   90.00
_cell.angle_beta   90.00
_cell.angle_gamma   90.00
#
_symmetry.space_group_name_H-M   'P 1'
#
loop_
_entity.id
_entity.type
_entity.pdbx_description
1 polymer ?
#
loop_
_entity_poly.entity_id
_entity_poly.type
_entity_poly.pdbx_seq_one_letter_code
_entity_poly.pdbx_strand_id
1 'polypeptide(L)'
;MINRVKDNNSNSSLIQRESALIDGYIHAQDVLPLHCRRTLDQYSYYMLETTERRDKDQVVYRWATKHGRQKNTAPILMVDQLWLWVLPDGTVITCLPNTQKPSEQYNIRKLLSREIETNKARQAIQSPDSLVEMILKTCLNIMTRQGPGGVKLQEAFQSSINTIVSTYRFHVLPSPNTHASSIM
;
A
#
# COMPACT_ATOMS: atom_id res chain seq x y z
N MET A 1 41.70 -4.26 13.34
CA MET A 1 40.80 -5.00 12.43
C MET A 1 40.02 -6.10 13.16
N ILE A 2 39.41 -5.81 14.34
CA ILE A 2 38.84 -6.85 15.23
C ILE A 2 37.38 -6.58 15.63
N ASN A 3 36.83 -5.38 15.43
CA ASN A 3 35.46 -5.07 15.86
C ASN A 3 34.34 -5.46 14.87
N ARG A 4 34.67 -5.81 13.62
CA ARG A 4 33.65 -6.04 12.57
C ARG A 4 32.91 -7.38 12.68
N VAL A 5 33.45 -8.35 13.40
CA VAL A 5 32.90 -9.73 13.47
C VAL A 5 31.86 -9.89 14.58
N LYS A 6 32.02 -9.20 15.73
CA LYS A 6 31.06 -9.25 16.84
C LYS A 6 29.75 -8.53 16.52
N ASP A 7 29.82 -7.40 15.83
CA ASP A 7 28.62 -6.63 15.45
C ASP A 7 27.76 -7.39 14.44
N ASN A 8 28.38 -8.13 13.51
CA ASN A 8 27.65 -8.91 12.52
C ASN A 8 26.88 -10.10 13.13
N ASN A 9 27.44 -10.78 14.13
CA ASN A 9 26.79 -11.92 14.79
C ASN A 9 25.66 -11.48 15.75
N SER A 10 25.81 -10.30 16.34
CA SER A 10 24.78 -9.67 17.18
C SER A 10 23.59 -9.20 16.34
N ASN A 11 23.87 -8.64 15.15
CA ASN A 11 22.84 -8.22 14.21
C ASN A 11 22.10 -9.40 13.57
N SER A 12 22.80 -10.49 13.20
CA SER A 12 22.14 -11.67 12.64
C SER A 12 21.21 -12.34 13.65
N SER A 13 21.62 -12.46 14.91
CA SER A 13 20.79 -13.01 15.98
C SER A 13 19.59 -12.12 16.32
N LEU A 14 19.76 -10.79 16.28
CA LEU A 14 18.66 -9.84 16.44
C LEU A 14 17.62 -9.96 15.32
N ILE A 15 18.05 -9.96 14.05
CA ILE A 15 17.18 -10.15 12.88
C ILE A 15 16.40 -11.47 13.00
N GLN A 16 17.08 -12.56 13.37
CA GLN A 16 16.44 -13.86 13.54
C GLN A 16 15.35 -13.83 14.62
N ARG A 17 15.61 -13.16 15.75
CA ARG A 17 14.64 -13.02 16.84
C ARG A 17 13.42 -12.22 16.41
N GLU A 18 13.60 -11.11 15.70
CA GLU A 18 12.50 -10.26 15.26
C GLU A 18 11.71 -10.89 14.10
N SER A 19 12.37 -11.63 13.20
CA SER A 19 11.66 -12.43 12.20
C SER A 19 10.78 -13.50 12.86
N ALA A 20 11.29 -14.19 13.89
CA ALA A 20 10.50 -15.16 14.65
C ALA A 20 9.31 -14.49 15.39
N LEU A 21 9.50 -13.26 15.90
CA LEU A 21 8.41 -12.48 16.49
C LEU A 21 7.30 -12.21 15.46
N ILE A 22 7.65 -11.75 14.26
CA ILE A 22 6.65 -11.49 13.20
C ILE A 22 5.96 -12.77 12.74
N ASP A 23 6.68 -13.87 12.59
CA ASP A 23 6.11 -15.16 12.18
C ASP A 23 5.15 -15.76 13.23
N GLY A 24 5.43 -15.54 14.51
CA GLY A 24 4.51 -15.89 15.59
C GLY A 24 3.30 -14.95 15.67
N TYR A 25 3.51 -13.65 15.43
CA TYR A 25 2.49 -12.62 15.56
C TYR A 25 1.47 -12.63 14.41
N ILE A 26 1.96 -12.59 13.17
CA ILE A 26 1.13 -12.72 11.97
C ILE A 26 1.27 -14.16 11.53
N HIS A 27 0.26 -14.98 11.82
CA HIS A 27 0.27 -16.42 11.55
C HIS A 27 1.05 -16.78 10.28
N ALA A 28 2.14 -17.53 10.46
CA ALA A 28 3.00 -17.97 9.37
C ALA A 28 2.28 -18.92 8.39
N GLN A 29 1.17 -19.53 8.80
CA GLN A 29 0.35 -20.37 7.95
C GLN A 29 -0.52 -19.53 7.01
N ASP A 30 -0.56 -19.98 5.76
CA ASP A 30 -1.34 -19.41 4.66
C ASP A 30 -2.85 -19.67 4.80
N VAL A 31 -3.40 -19.40 6.00
CA VAL A 31 -4.83 -19.47 6.26
C VAL A 31 -5.51 -18.27 5.61
N LEU A 32 -6.66 -18.50 5.00
CA LEU A 32 -7.47 -17.42 4.42
C LEU A 32 -7.80 -16.39 5.52
N PRO A 33 -7.65 -15.09 5.23
CA PRO A 33 -7.94 -14.06 6.22
C PRO A 33 -9.42 -14.12 6.61
N LEU A 34 -9.70 -14.05 7.92
CA LEU A 34 -11.07 -14.02 8.45
C LEU A 34 -11.87 -12.85 7.87
N HIS A 35 -11.19 -11.70 7.67
CA HIS A 35 -11.77 -10.53 7.05
C HIS A 35 -11.50 -10.52 5.55
N CYS A 36 -12.57 -10.51 4.76
CA CYS A 36 -12.47 -10.27 3.33
C CYS A 36 -12.03 -8.83 3.03
N ARG A 37 -11.09 -8.66 2.10
CA ARG A 37 -10.77 -7.36 1.52
C ARG A 37 -11.95 -6.88 0.67
N ARG A 38 -12.27 -5.58 0.72
CA ARG A 38 -13.32 -4.97 -0.10
C ARG A 38 -12.84 -3.67 -0.73
N THR A 39 -13.29 -3.34 -1.92
CA THR A 39 -13.18 -1.97 -2.42
C THR A 39 -14.07 -1.05 -1.61
N LEU A 40 -13.85 0.27 -1.70
CA LEU A 40 -14.70 1.25 -1.02
C LEU A 40 -16.17 1.11 -1.46
N ASP A 41 -16.41 0.83 -2.74
CA ASP A 41 -17.75 0.61 -3.28
C ASP A 41 -18.37 -0.70 -2.78
N GLN A 42 -17.59 -1.78 -2.70
CA GLN A 42 -18.07 -3.06 -2.13
C GLN A 42 -18.45 -2.94 -0.66
N TYR A 43 -17.76 -2.07 0.10
CA TYR A 43 -18.12 -1.77 1.48
C TYR A 43 -19.39 -0.90 1.56
N SER A 44 -19.45 0.16 0.78
CA SER A 44 -20.52 1.17 0.87
C SER A 44 -21.85 0.68 0.28
N TYR A 45 -21.81 -0.11 -0.79
CA TYR A 45 -22.98 -0.52 -1.56
C TYR A 45 -23.21 -2.04 -1.47
N TYR A 46 -23.23 -2.56 -0.25
CA TYR A 46 -23.34 -3.98 0.03
C TYR A 46 -24.63 -4.66 -0.47
N MET A 47 -25.67 -3.88 -0.81
CA MET A 47 -26.93 -4.39 -1.36
C MET A 47 -26.95 -4.53 -2.89
N LEU A 48 -25.93 -4.02 -3.59
CA LEU A 48 -25.84 -4.16 -5.04
C LEU A 48 -25.34 -5.55 -5.40
N GLU A 49 -25.90 -6.13 -6.47
CA GLU A 49 -25.44 -7.41 -7.01
C GLU A 49 -23.98 -7.35 -7.49
N THR A 50 -23.54 -6.18 -7.99
CA THR A 50 -22.17 -5.98 -8.47
C THR A 50 -21.70 -4.52 -8.36
N THR A 51 -20.42 -4.35 -8.06
CA THR A 51 -19.70 -3.08 -8.08
C THR A 51 -18.71 -2.96 -9.24
N GLU A 52 -18.65 -3.95 -10.13
CA GLU A 52 -17.60 -4.10 -11.14
C GLU A 52 -17.37 -2.83 -11.98
N ARG A 53 -18.45 -2.17 -12.40
CA ARG A 53 -18.36 -0.92 -13.18
C ARG A 53 -17.65 0.19 -12.39
N ARG A 54 -17.90 0.30 -11.09
CA ARG A 54 -17.29 1.30 -10.21
C ARG A 54 -15.85 0.95 -9.87
N ASP A 55 -15.59 -0.34 -9.63
CA ASP A 55 -14.23 -0.85 -9.41
C ASP A 55 -13.32 -0.57 -10.63
N LYS A 56 -13.85 -0.71 -11.85
CA LYS A 56 -13.17 -0.34 -13.10
C LYS A 56 -13.06 1.17 -13.34
N ASP A 57 -13.79 1.99 -12.60
CA ASP A 57 -13.70 3.46 -12.70
C ASP A 57 -12.69 4.04 -11.69
N GLN A 58 -12.12 3.22 -10.82
CA GLN A 58 -11.08 3.67 -9.91
C GLN A 58 -9.88 4.27 -10.65
N VAL A 59 -9.32 5.34 -10.09
CA VAL A 59 -8.15 6.05 -10.64
C VAL A 59 -7.01 5.09 -10.96
N VAL A 60 -6.75 4.13 -10.07
CA VAL A 60 -5.71 3.12 -10.21
C VAL A 60 -5.94 2.22 -11.43
N TYR A 61 -7.18 1.76 -11.63
CA TYR A 61 -7.54 0.91 -12.76
C TYR A 61 -7.37 1.65 -14.09
N ARG A 62 -7.90 2.88 -14.19
CA ARG A 62 -7.78 3.73 -15.38
C ARG A 62 -6.32 4.05 -15.69
N TRP A 63 -5.53 4.37 -14.67
CA TRP A 63 -4.10 4.61 -14.84
C TRP A 63 -3.39 3.36 -15.36
N ALA A 64 -3.59 2.20 -14.73
CA ALA A 64 -2.94 0.96 -15.14
C ALA A 64 -3.26 0.58 -16.59
N THR A 65 -4.54 0.65 -16.96
CA THR A 65 -4.99 0.34 -18.34
C THR A 65 -4.42 1.31 -19.37
N LYS A 66 -4.33 2.61 -19.04
CA LYS A 66 -3.65 3.61 -19.90
C LYS A 66 -2.16 3.32 -20.09
N HIS A 67 -1.51 2.68 -19.10
CA HIS A 67 -0.10 2.28 -19.16
C HIS A 67 0.08 0.84 -19.66
N GLY A 68 -0.85 0.34 -20.50
CA GLY A 68 -0.70 -0.93 -21.22
C GLY A 68 -1.06 -2.18 -20.42
N ARG A 69 -1.66 -2.07 -19.23
CA ARG A 69 -2.18 -3.25 -18.50
C ARG A 69 -3.44 -3.79 -19.14
N GLN A 70 -3.51 -5.12 -19.24
CA GLN A 70 -4.73 -5.79 -19.66
C GLN A 70 -5.84 -5.59 -18.61
N LYS A 71 -7.08 -5.42 -19.09
CA LYS A 71 -8.25 -5.10 -18.25
C LYS A 71 -8.54 -6.11 -17.13
N ASN A 72 -8.18 -7.37 -17.34
CA ASN A 72 -8.35 -8.48 -16.40
C ASN A 72 -7.22 -8.59 -15.36
N THR A 73 -6.11 -7.88 -15.57
CA THR A 73 -4.92 -7.89 -14.67
C THR A 73 -4.60 -6.51 -14.10
N ALA A 74 -5.34 -5.48 -14.52
CA ALA A 74 -5.22 -4.14 -13.97
C ALA A 74 -5.62 -4.15 -12.49
N PRO A 75 -4.74 -3.65 -11.58
CA PRO A 75 -5.03 -3.66 -10.17
C PRO A 75 -6.16 -2.69 -9.83
N ILE A 76 -6.94 -3.08 -8.84
CA ILE A 76 -7.93 -2.25 -8.17
C ILE A 76 -7.44 -1.95 -6.75
N LEU A 77 -7.77 -0.77 -6.25
CA LEU A 77 -7.49 -0.39 -4.88
C LEU A 77 -8.54 -1.04 -3.97
N MET A 78 -8.06 -1.89 -3.07
CA MET A 78 -8.85 -2.47 -1.99
C MET A 78 -8.64 -1.65 -0.72
N VAL A 79 -9.68 -1.52 0.08
CA VAL A 79 -9.63 -0.94 1.41
C VAL A 79 -9.41 -2.07 2.41
N ASP A 80 -8.30 -2.00 3.13
CA ASP A 80 -8.02 -2.88 4.25
C ASP A 80 -8.32 -2.15 5.56
N GLN A 81 -8.96 -2.82 6.51
CA GLN A 81 -9.19 -2.29 7.84
C GLN A 81 -8.05 -2.73 8.76
N LEU A 82 -7.50 -1.83 9.57
CA LEU A 82 -6.59 -2.20 10.65
C LEU A 82 -7.27 -1.88 11.97
N TRP A 83 -7.59 -2.91 12.73
CA TRP A 83 -7.91 -2.79 14.13
C TRP A 83 -6.67 -3.12 14.96
N LEU A 84 -6.39 -2.31 15.97
CA LEU A 84 -5.18 -2.44 16.79
C LEU A 84 -5.49 -2.06 18.24
N TRP A 85 -5.13 -2.93 19.16
CA TRP A 85 -5.22 -2.69 20.60
C TRP A 85 -3.91 -3.07 21.28
N VAL A 86 -3.48 -2.23 22.23
CA VAL A 86 -2.37 -2.53 23.13
C VAL A 86 -2.96 -2.68 24.52
N LEU A 87 -2.83 -3.87 25.10
CA LEU A 87 -3.33 -4.17 26.44
C LEU A 87 -2.31 -3.73 27.51
N PRO A 88 -2.73 -3.53 28.77
CA PRO A 88 -1.83 -3.07 29.84
C PRO A 88 -0.64 -3.99 30.13
N ASP A 89 -0.75 -5.28 29.82
CA ASP A 89 0.31 -6.28 29.97
C ASP A 89 1.32 -6.28 28.80
N GLY A 90 1.13 -5.40 27.82
CA GLY A 90 1.96 -5.30 26.61
C GLY A 90 1.52 -6.22 25.47
N THR A 91 0.40 -6.95 25.62
CA THR A 91 -0.15 -7.75 24.52
C THR A 91 -0.69 -6.84 23.42
N VAL A 92 -0.21 -7.04 22.19
CA VAL A 92 -0.72 -6.34 21.00
C VAL A 92 -1.71 -7.24 20.28
N ILE A 93 -2.92 -6.77 20.02
CA ILE A 93 -3.92 -7.46 19.21
C ILE A 93 -4.11 -6.67 17.92
N THR A 94 -3.96 -7.33 16.76
CA THR A 94 -4.34 -6.74 15.48
C THR A 94 -5.36 -7.59 14.75
N CYS A 95 -6.30 -6.92 14.09
CA CYS A 95 -7.20 -7.56 13.13
C CYS A 95 -7.11 -6.78 11.83
N LEU A 96 -6.62 -7.43 10.78
CA LEU A 96 -6.53 -6.83 9.46
C LEU A 96 -6.79 -7.88 8.38
N PRO A 97 -7.45 -7.51 7.27
CA PRO A 97 -7.56 -8.39 6.14
C PRO A 97 -6.19 -8.50 5.48
N ASN A 98 -5.66 -9.71 5.38
CA ASN A 98 -4.42 -9.95 4.65
C ASN A 98 -4.72 -10.19 3.15
N THR A 99 -3.70 -10.33 2.32
CA THR A 99 -3.89 -10.61 0.89
C THR A 99 -4.68 -11.91 0.69
N GLN A 100 -5.59 -11.95 -0.28
CA GLN A 100 -6.34 -13.17 -0.64
C GLN A 100 -5.41 -14.32 -1.09
N LYS A 101 -4.18 -13.98 -1.47
CA LYS A 101 -3.11 -14.90 -1.84
C LYS A 101 -1.92 -14.63 -0.93
N PRO A 102 -1.62 -15.50 0.05
CA PRO A 102 -0.48 -15.33 0.94
C PRO A 102 0.88 -15.30 0.23
N SER A 103 0.95 -15.88 -0.98
CA SER A 103 2.13 -15.85 -1.83
C SER A 103 2.51 -14.46 -2.37
N GLU A 104 1.62 -13.48 -2.31
CA GLU A 104 1.84 -12.14 -2.86
C GLU A 104 2.90 -11.33 -2.10
N GLN A 105 3.78 -10.64 -2.84
CA GLN A 105 4.92 -9.91 -2.26
C GLN A 105 4.54 -8.67 -1.44
N TYR A 106 3.32 -8.18 -1.61
CA TYR A 106 2.74 -7.05 -0.90
C TYR A 106 1.89 -7.49 0.31
N ASN A 107 1.93 -8.78 0.66
CA ASN A 107 1.41 -9.28 1.92
C ASN A 107 2.11 -8.60 3.10
N ILE A 108 1.34 -8.17 4.10
CA ILE A 108 1.89 -7.40 5.22
C ILE A 108 2.98 -8.15 5.98
N ARG A 109 2.86 -9.48 6.14
CA ARG A 109 3.89 -10.32 6.76
C ARG A 109 5.20 -10.19 5.99
N LYS A 110 5.15 -10.37 4.67
CA LYS A 110 6.33 -10.27 3.80
C LYS A 110 6.93 -8.86 3.80
N LEU A 111 6.09 -7.83 3.91
CA LEU A 111 6.56 -6.44 4.03
C LEU A 111 7.27 -6.19 5.35
N LEU A 112 6.74 -6.69 6.46
CA LEU A 112 7.37 -6.60 7.79
C LEU A 112 8.67 -7.41 7.86
N SER A 113 8.68 -8.65 7.35
CA SER A 113 9.90 -9.45 7.26
C SER A 113 10.97 -8.75 6.42
N ARG A 114 10.59 -8.19 5.26
CA ARG A 114 11.52 -7.42 4.42
C ARG A 114 12.05 -6.19 5.14
N GLU A 115 11.20 -5.46 5.86
CA GLU A 115 11.61 -4.31 6.66
C GLU A 115 12.65 -4.72 7.71
N ILE A 116 12.43 -5.85 8.40
CA ILE A 116 13.33 -6.39 9.41
C ILE A 116 14.70 -6.79 8.82
N GLU A 117 14.68 -7.44 7.66
CA GLU A 117 15.88 -8.01 7.03
C GLU A 117 16.70 -6.97 6.25
N THR A 118 16.06 -5.99 5.63
CA THR A 118 16.71 -5.10 4.66
C THR A 118 16.96 -3.69 5.18
N ASN A 119 16.13 -3.18 6.10
CA ASN A 119 16.29 -1.81 6.60
C ASN A 119 17.27 -1.76 7.78
N LYS A 120 18.55 -1.53 7.50
CA LYS A 120 19.60 -1.38 8.52
C LYS A 120 19.50 -0.09 9.33
N ALA A 121 18.74 0.90 8.87
CA ALA A 121 18.56 2.17 9.59
C ALA A 121 17.42 2.10 10.62
N ARG A 122 16.64 1.02 10.64
CA ARG A 122 15.56 0.86 11.62
C ARG A 122 16.11 0.64 13.02
N GLN A 123 15.28 0.95 14.01
CA GLN A 123 15.52 0.56 15.38
C GLN A 123 15.01 -0.86 15.64
N ALA A 124 15.65 -1.57 16.58
CA ALA A 124 15.18 -2.86 17.06
C ALA A 124 13.81 -2.70 17.74
N ILE A 125 12.97 -3.73 17.66
CA ILE A 125 11.71 -3.83 18.39
C ILE A 125 12.06 -4.07 19.85
N GLN A 126 11.89 -3.02 20.67
CA GLN A 126 12.22 -3.04 22.11
C GLN A 126 10.98 -3.08 22.99
N SER A 127 9.82 -2.67 22.47
CA SER A 127 8.55 -2.62 23.21
C SER A 127 7.36 -2.95 22.30
N PRO A 128 6.17 -3.19 22.88
CA PRO A 128 4.92 -3.27 22.14
C PRO A 128 4.69 -2.06 21.23
N ASP A 129 5.01 -0.84 21.71
CA ASP A 129 4.88 0.39 20.92
C ASP A 129 5.79 0.38 19.70
N SER A 130 7.02 -0.14 19.81
CA SER A 130 7.93 -0.29 18.66
C SER A 130 7.34 -1.24 17.60
N LEU A 131 6.67 -2.31 18.02
CA LEU A 131 5.98 -3.23 17.11
C LEU A 131 4.80 -2.54 16.43
N VAL A 132 3.98 -1.82 17.20
CA VAL A 132 2.83 -1.04 16.68
C VAL A 132 3.28 0.00 15.67
N GLU A 133 4.34 0.75 15.97
CA GLU A 133 4.90 1.74 15.06
C GLU A 133 5.35 1.10 13.74
N MET A 134 6.00 -0.06 13.80
CA MET A 134 6.41 -0.80 12.61
C MET A 134 5.21 -1.24 11.76
N ILE A 135 4.19 -1.83 12.39
CA ILE A 135 2.94 -2.24 11.71
C ILE A 135 2.29 -1.05 11.02
N LEU A 136 2.10 0.06 11.74
CA LEU A 136 1.48 1.27 11.22
C LEU A 136 2.28 1.86 10.05
N LYS A 137 3.61 1.97 10.19
CA LYS A 137 4.48 2.43 9.11
C LYS A 137 4.33 1.54 7.87
N THR A 138 4.33 0.22 8.03
CA THR A 138 4.15 -0.71 6.91
C THR A 138 2.79 -0.57 6.23
N CYS A 139 1.71 -0.42 7.00
CA CYS A 139 0.35 -0.23 6.47
C CYS A 139 0.20 1.11 5.72
N LEU A 140 0.72 2.20 6.30
CA LEU A 140 0.55 3.57 5.79
C LEU A 140 1.49 3.89 4.62
N ASN A 141 2.53 3.09 4.40
CA ASN A 141 3.48 3.28 3.29
C ASN A 141 2.92 2.91 1.90
N ILE A 142 1.60 2.77 1.75
CA ILE A 142 0.95 2.37 0.50
C ILE A 142 1.13 3.38 -0.63
N MET A 143 1.28 4.67 -0.33
CA MET A 143 1.37 5.73 -1.33
C MET A 143 2.70 5.71 -2.09
N THR A 144 3.78 5.30 -1.43
CA THR A 144 5.15 5.37 -1.98
C THR A 144 5.62 4.02 -2.54
N ARG A 145 5.05 2.90 -2.06
CA ARG A 145 5.44 1.55 -2.49
C ARG A 145 4.91 1.21 -3.89
N GLN A 146 5.62 0.30 -4.56
CA GLN A 146 5.10 -0.33 -5.78
C GLN A 146 4.09 -1.41 -5.42
N GLY A 147 2.88 -1.28 -5.96
CA GLY A 147 1.80 -2.25 -5.82
C GLY A 147 1.86 -3.37 -6.87
N PRO A 148 0.77 -4.15 -7.00
CA PRO A 148 0.67 -5.24 -7.96
C PRO A 148 0.97 -4.76 -9.39
N GLY A 149 1.93 -5.43 -10.02
CA GLY A 149 2.52 -5.01 -11.27
C GLY A 149 3.02 -3.55 -11.23
N GLY A 150 3.89 -3.18 -10.31
CA GLY A 150 4.63 -1.91 -10.40
C GLY A 150 3.77 -0.63 -10.36
N VAL A 151 2.48 -0.72 -10.06
CA VAL A 151 1.60 0.45 -9.98
C VAL A 151 1.99 1.27 -8.77
N LYS A 152 2.28 2.55 -8.98
CA LYS A 152 2.56 3.49 -7.90
C LYS A 152 1.35 4.36 -7.67
N LEU A 153 0.79 4.26 -6.47
CA LEU A 153 -0.47 4.91 -6.14
C LEU A 153 -0.37 6.43 -6.28
N GLN A 154 0.71 7.03 -5.76
CA GLN A 154 0.97 8.46 -5.91
C GLN A 154 1.01 8.92 -7.37
N GLU A 155 1.71 8.18 -8.26
CA GLU A 155 1.80 8.53 -9.68
C GLU A 155 0.43 8.41 -10.37
N ALA A 156 -0.37 7.40 -10.01
CA ALA A 156 -1.71 7.22 -10.54
C ALA A 156 -2.63 8.40 -10.20
N PHE A 157 -2.64 8.82 -8.94
CA PHE A 157 -3.44 9.95 -8.48
C PHE A 157 -2.92 11.28 -9.06
N GLN A 158 -1.60 11.51 -9.06
CA GLN A 158 -1.01 12.71 -9.64
C GLN A 158 -1.35 12.85 -11.13
N SER A 159 -1.25 11.77 -11.90
CA SER A 159 -1.59 11.75 -13.33
C SER A 159 -3.07 12.07 -13.56
N SER A 160 -3.95 11.53 -12.73
CA SER A 160 -5.39 11.80 -12.82
C SER A 160 -5.72 13.26 -12.51
N ILE A 161 -5.13 13.84 -11.45
CA ILE A 161 -5.29 15.26 -11.10
C ILE A 161 -4.81 16.14 -12.25
N ASN A 162 -3.62 15.87 -12.79
CA ASN A 162 -3.04 16.63 -13.89
C ASN A 162 -3.94 16.60 -15.13
N THR A 163 -4.55 15.45 -15.44
CA THR A 163 -5.48 15.30 -16.57
C THR A 163 -6.74 16.17 -16.40
N ILE A 164 -7.28 16.23 -15.18
CA ILE A 164 -8.44 17.08 -14.87
C ILE A 164 -8.04 18.56 -15.01
N VAL A 165 -6.93 18.97 -14.37
CA VAL A 165 -6.45 20.35 -14.41
C VAL A 165 -6.16 20.80 -15.85
N SER A 166 -5.54 19.97 -16.69
CA SER A 166 -5.32 20.30 -18.10
C SER A 166 -6.64 20.50 -18.85
N THR A 167 -7.61 19.61 -18.64
CA THR A 167 -8.92 19.69 -19.30
C THR A 167 -9.64 21.00 -18.95
N TYR A 168 -9.61 21.41 -17.68
CA TYR A 168 -10.16 22.70 -17.26
C TYR A 168 -9.40 23.89 -17.86
N ARG A 169 -8.06 23.81 -17.95
CA ARG A 169 -7.24 24.89 -18.53
C ARG A 169 -7.54 25.13 -20.01
N PHE A 170 -7.82 24.08 -20.78
CA PHE A 170 -8.15 24.18 -22.21
C PHE A 170 -9.61 24.61 -22.48
N HIS A 171 -10.53 24.43 -21.52
CA HIS A 171 -11.93 24.80 -21.71
C HIS A 171 -12.34 26.14 -21.07
N VAL A 172 -11.59 26.66 -20.10
CA VAL A 172 -11.99 27.88 -19.36
C VAL A 172 -11.21 29.15 -19.77
N LEU A 173 -10.03 29.00 -20.39
CA LEU A 173 -9.27 30.16 -20.89
C LEU A 173 -9.52 30.34 -22.39
N PRO A 174 -10.22 31.41 -22.83
CA PRO A 174 -10.27 31.74 -24.25
C PRO A 174 -8.85 32.04 -24.73
N SER A 175 -8.52 31.54 -25.92
CA SER A 175 -7.32 31.94 -26.67
C SER A 175 -7.17 33.46 -26.61
N PRO A 176 -5.97 34.01 -26.32
CA PRO A 176 -5.74 35.43 -26.56
C PRO A 176 -6.03 35.70 -28.05
N ASN A 177 -6.93 36.65 -28.28
CA ASN A 177 -7.54 36.95 -29.57
C ASN A 177 -6.52 37.07 -30.71
N THR A 178 -6.62 36.19 -31.70
CA THR A 178 -6.04 36.37 -33.03
C THR A 178 -6.93 37.32 -33.85
N HIS A 179 -7.11 38.56 -33.41
CA HIS A 179 -7.78 39.60 -34.21
C HIS A 179 -7.16 40.97 -33.94
N ALA A 180 -6.02 41.23 -34.57
CA ALA A 180 -5.53 42.58 -34.81
C ALA A 180 -4.63 42.58 -36.06
N SER A 181 -5.23 42.48 -37.25
CA SER A 181 -4.63 42.92 -38.53
C SER A 181 -5.69 42.86 -39.65
N SER A 182 -6.66 43.76 -39.58
CA SER A 182 -7.39 44.25 -40.77
C SER A 182 -8.30 45.39 -40.34
N ILE A 183 -7.71 46.56 -40.07
CA ILE A 183 -8.35 47.85 -40.33
C ILE A 183 -7.24 48.83 -40.76
N MET A 184 -7.33 49.26 -42.02
CA MET A 184 -6.56 50.29 -42.75
C MET A 184 -5.07 50.06 -42.98
#